data_AF-A0A7G9SF38-F1
#
_entry.id   AF-A0A7G9SF38-F1
#
_cell.length_a   1.000
_cell.length_b   1.000
_cell.length_c   1.000
_cell.angle_alpha   90.00
_cell.angle_beta   90.00
_cell.angle_gamma   90.00
#
_symmetry.space_group_name_H-M   'P 1'
#
loop_
_entity.id
_entity.type
_entity.pdbx_description
1 polymer ?
#
loop_
_entity_poly.entity_id
_entity_poly.type
_entity_poly.pdbx_seq_one_letter_code
_entity_poly.pdbx_strand_id
1 'polypeptide(L)'
;MRFLLPKRLDGWRMFLGEVTVIVLGVAIALGAQQLVEDAHWRSATREAVAGMTADALGERGAIIARYQQRHCIDRRLNDLATLFARHDRGQPIGPINRVGRPFYSFGSAPSWEVAVADGSVARLSFDQRQKFANAFDIYEAFAEQMWEEKRAWQQLQMLNHVASFTPADWSEARLAFILANDFQTSFRITIPQYLAEFRVFGPGGPEAQGNAQNRFTTELCKPLFATASP
;
A
#
# COMPACT_ATOMS: atom_id res chain seq x y z
N MET A 1 -47.14 24.63 -76.93
CA MET A 1 -46.21 23.54 -76.56
C MET A 1 -46.71 22.92 -75.26
N ARG A 2 -47.00 21.63 -75.27
CA ARG A 2 -47.69 20.90 -74.19
C ARG A 2 -46.66 20.51 -73.12
N PHE A 3 -46.75 21.07 -71.92
CA PHE A 3 -45.92 20.66 -70.78
C PHE A 3 -46.39 19.29 -70.28
N LEU A 4 -45.54 18.28 -70.45
CA LEU A 4 -45.70 16.96 -69.83
C LEU A 4 -45.29 17.07 -68.37
N LEU A 5 -46.27 17.11 -67.47
CA LEU A 5 -46.03 16.94 -66.03
C LEU A 5 -45.50 15.52 -65.76
N PRO A 6 -44.34 15.35 -65.09
CA PRO A 6 -43.79 14.04 -64.81
C PRO A 6 -44.70 13.24 -63.86
N LYS A 7 -44.96 11.99 -64.24
CA LYS A 7 -45.80 11.03 -63.52
C LYS A 7 -45.20 10.69 -62.14
N ARG A 8 -46.03 10.93 -61.13
CA ARG A 8 -46.20 10.27 -59.81
C ARG A 8 -44.98 9.88 -58.98
N LEU A 9 -44.98 10.47 -57.78
CA LEU A 9 -44.19 10.25 -56.57
C LEU A 9 -44.38 8.86 -55.91
N ASP A 10 -44.49 7.78 -56.68
CA ASP A 10 -44.72 6.43 -56.11
C ASP A 10 -43.44 5.76 -55.56
N GLY A 11 -42.24 6.30 -55.85
CA GLY A 11 -40.95 5.76 -55.36
C GLY A 11 -40.57 6.14 -53.92
N TRP A 12 -41.12 7.24 -53.38
CA TRP A 12 -40.73 7.74 -52.05
C TRP A 12 -41.18 6.84 -50.90
N ARG A 13 -42.34 6.17 -51.04
CA ARG A 13 -42.84 5.24 -50.00
C ARG A 13 -41.99 3.97 -49.91
N MET A 14 -41.53 3.47 -51.07
CA MET A 14 -40.62 2.32 -51.13
C MET A 14 -39.25 2.67 -50.56
N PHE A 15 -38.70 3.81 -50.97
CA PHE A 15 -37.43 4.32 -50.45
C PHE A 15 -37.45 4.53 -48.92
N LEU A 16 -38.52 5.14 -48.38
CA LEU A 16 -38.67 5.31 -46.92
C LEU A 16 -38.76 3.98 -46.17
N GLY A 17 -39.38 2.95 -46.77
CA GLY A 17 -39.44 1.62 -46.19
C GLY A 17 -38.05 0.98 -46.04
N GLU A 18 -37.25 1.01 -47.11
CA GLU A 18 -35.88 0.45 -47.10
C GLU A 18 -34.97 1.18 -46.12
N VAL A 19 -34.99 2.52 -46.13
CA VAL A 19 -34.19 3.34 -45.21
C VAL A 19 -34.59 3.06 -43.76
N THR A 20 -35.88 2.95 -43.46
CA THR A 20 -36.36 2.68 -42.09
C THR A 20 -35.86 1.34 -41.59
N VAL A 21 -35.87 0.29 -42.42
CA VAL A 21 -35.38 -1.04 -42.02
C VAL A 21 -33.88 -1.01 -41.72
N ILE A 22 -33.08 -0.33 -42.55
CA ILE A 22 -31.63 -0.19 -42.33
C ILE A 22 -31.36 0.58 -41.03
N VAL A 23 -32.02 1.72 -40.84
CA VAL A 23 -31.88 2.54 -39.63
C VAL A 23 -32.29 1.77 -38.38
N LEU A 24 -33.38 0.99 -38.44
CA LEU A 24 -33.81 0.14 -37.34
C LEU A 24 -32.78 -0.94 -37.02
N GLY A 25 -32.19 -1.58 -38.04
CA GLY A 25 -31.12 -2.56 -37.85
C GLY A 25 -29.89 -1.96 -37.15
N VAL A 26 -29.44 -0.78 -37.59
CA VAL A 26 -28.31 -0.07 -36.97
C VAL A 26 -28.64 0.36 -35.54
N ALA A 27 -29.85 0.86 -35.28
CA ALA A 27 -30.28 1.25 -33.95
C ALA A 27 -30.31 0.07 -32.97
N ILE A 28 -30.80 -1.09 -33.41
CA ILE A 28 -30.78 -2.32 -32.60
C ILE A 28 -29.35 -2.77 -32.35
N ALA A 29 -28.48 -2.72 -33.36
CA ALA A 29 -27.08 -3.11 -33.22
C ALA A 29 -26.34 -2.24 -32.20
N LEU A 30 -26.49 -0.91 -32.28
CA LEU A 30 -25.89 0.03 -31.32
C LEU A 30 -26.48 -0.12 -29.92
N GLY A 31 -27.80 -0.34 -29.81
CA GLY A 31 -28.45 -0.59 -28.53
C GLY A 31 -27.97 -1.88 -27.87
N ALA A 32 -27.83 -2.97 -28.63
CA ALA A 32 -27.31 -4.23 -28.14
C ALA A 32 -25.85 -4.12 -27.69
N GLN A 33 -25.03 -3.40 -28.47
CA GLN A 33 -23.63 -3.14 -28.11
C GLN A 33 -23.53 -2.39 -26.78
N GLN A 34 -24.33 -1.34 -26.58
CA GLN A 34 -24.30 -0.56 -25.33
C GLN A 34 -24.68 -1.41 -24.12
N LEU A 35 -25.66 -2.32 -24.25
CA LEU A 35 -26.07 -3.20 -23.14
C LEU A 35 -24.99 -4.19 -22.75
N VAL A 36 -24.29 -4.78 -23.72
CA VAL A 36 -23.18 -5.72 -23.47
C VAL A 36 -22.00 -4.97 -22.84
N GLU A 37 -21.68 -3.79 -23.36
CA GLU A 37 -20.61 -2.95 -22.83
C GLU A 37 -20.90 -2.53 -21.38
N ASP A 38 -22.11 -2.06 -21.08
CA ASP A 38 -22.51 -1.71 -19.72
C ASP A 38 -22.43 -2.91 -18.76
N ALA A 39 -22.82 -4.10 -19.21
CA ALA A 39 -22.73 -5.33 -18.41
C ALA A 39 -21.27 -5.72 -18.14
N HIS A 40 -20.42 -5.62 -19.15
CA HIS A 40 -18.98 -5.88 -19.04
C HIS A 40 -18.33 -4.94 -18.03
N TRP A 41 -18.57 -3.62 -18.16
CA TRP A 41 -17.99 -2.62 -17.25
C TRP A 41 -18.46 -2.78 -15.81
N ARG A 42 -19.71 -3.19 -15.59
CA ARG A 42 -20.20 -3.49 -14.23
C ARG A 42 -19.46 -4.69 -13.61
N SER A 43 -19.08 -5.70 -14.39
CA SER A 43 -18.28 -6.82 -13.87
C SER A 43 -16.85 -6.37 -13.58
N ALA A 44 -16.19 -5.74 -14.55
CA ALA A 44 -14.82 -5.25 -14.42
C ALA A 44 -14.67 -4.29 -13.22
N THR A 45 -15.60 -3.36 -13.06
CA THR A 45 -15.57 -2.41 -11.92
C THR A 45 -15.74 -3.13 -10.58
N ARG A 46 -16.61 -4.15 -10.50
CA ARG A 46 -16.77 -4.93 -9.26
C ARG A 46 -15.52 -5.74 -8.92
N GLU A 47 -14.92 -6.37 -9.92
CA GLU A 47 -13.69 -7.15 -9.77
C GLU A 47 -12.52 -6.25 -9.35
N ALA A 48 -12.36 -5.09 -9.99
CA ALA A 48 -11.39 -4.06 -9.61
C ALA A 48 -11.59 -3.59 -8.16
N VAL A 49 -12.83 -3.26 -7.75
CA VAL A 49 -13.12 -2.84 -6.37
C VAL A 49 -12.79 -3.94 -5.36
N ALA A 50 -13.12 -5.20 -5.68
CA ALA A 50 -12.80 -6.33 -4.82
C ALA A 50 -11.28 -6.53 -4.67
N GLY A 51 -10.54 -6.48 -5.78
CA GLY A 51 -9.07 -6.57 -5.79
C GLY A 51 -8.42 -5.45 -4.99
N MET A 52 -8.77 -4.18 -5.27
CA MET A 52 -8.24 -3.04 -4.54
C MET A 52 -8.58 -3.06 -3.05
N THR A 53 -9.77 -3.57 -2.68
CA THR A 53 -10.13 -3.74 -1.27
C THR A 53 -9.27 -4.81 -0.59
N ALA A 54 -9.00 -5.93 -1.27
CA ALA A 54 -8.12 -6.98 -0.75
C ALA A 54 -6.68 -6.47 -0.56
N ASP A 55 -6.15 -5.72 -1.54
CA ASP A 55 -4.83 -5.10 -1.46
C ASP A 55 -4.75 -4.12 -0.28
N ALA A 56 -5.72 -3.19 -0.17
CA ALA A 56 -5.77 -2.24 0.95
C ALA A 56 -5.84 -2.94 2.32
N LEU A 57 -6.53 -4.08 2.43
CA LEU A 57 -6.55 -4.88 3.65
C LEU A 57 -5.20 -5.55 3.94
N GLY A 58 -4.48 -6.01 2.91
CA GLY A 58 -3.13 -6.54 3.02
C GLY A 58 -2.13 -5.48 3.49
N GLU A 59 -2.19 -4.28 2.90
CA GLU A 59 -1.39 -3.11 3.27
C GLU A 59 -1.64 -2.67 4.72
N ARG A 60 -2.92 -2.60 5.12
CA ARG A 60 -3.30 -2.39 6.52
C ARG A 60 -2.66 -3.43 7.44
N GLY A 61 -2.63 -4.70 7.02
CA GLY A 61 -1.98 -5.78 7.75
C GLY A 61 -0.48 -5.53 7.98
N ALA A 62 0.23 -5.05 6.96
CA ALA A 62 1.65 -4.68 7.07
C ALA A 62 1.87 -3.53 8.06
N ILE A 63 1.03 -2.49 8.00
CA ILE A 63 1.08 -1.35 8.93
C ILE A 63 0.82 -1.82 10.37
N ILE A 64 -0.16 -2.70 10.59
CA ILE A 64 -0.44 -3.29 11.90
C ILE A 64 0.76 -4.10 12.41
N ALA A 65 1.36 -4.93 11.55
CA ALA A 65 2.52 -5.73 11.93
C ALA A 65 3.71 -4.85 12.38
N ARG A 66 3.95 -3.72 11.69
CA ARG A 66 4.98 -2.75 12.12
C ARG A 66 4.60 -2.03 13.41
N TYR A 67 3.32 -1.68 13.59
CA TYR A 67 2.82 -1.06 14.82
C TYR A 67 3.00 -1.97 16.05
N GLN A 68 2.71 -3.26 15.89
CA GLN A 68 2.83 -4.25 16.95
C GLN A 68 4.29 -4.44 17.41
N GLN A 69 5.27 -4.16 16.55
CA GLN A 69 6.69 -4.22 16.89
C GLN A 69 7.20 -3.03 17.71
N ARG A 70 6.41 -1.96 17.87
CA ARG A 70 6.86 -0.69 18.47
C ARG A 70 7.60 -0.87 19.80
N HIS A 71 7.05 -1.67 20.69
CA HIS A 71 7.58 -1.84 22.06
C HIS A 71 8.93 -2.57 22.05
N CYS A 72 9.11 -3.49 21.11
CA CYS A 72 10.35 -4.22 20.92
C CYS A 72 11.43 -3.34 20.30
N ILE A 73 11.05 -2.50 19.35
CA ILE A 73 11.94 -1.52 18.72
C ILE A 73 12.37 -0.47 19.74
N ASP A 74 11.44 0.10 20.51
CA ASP A 74 11.72 1.05 21.58
C ASP A 74 12.69 0.46 22.61
N ARG A 75 12.45 -0.77 23.07
CA ARG A 75 13.35 -1.45 24.00
C ARG A 75 14.75 -1.60 23.39
N ARG A 76 14.84 -2.02 22.13
CA ARG A 76 16.13 -2.23 21.48
C ARG A 76 16.90 -0.93 21.27
N LEU A 77 16.22 0.15 20.87
CA LEU A 77 16.82 1.47 20.75
C LEU A 77 17.32 1.99 22.11
N ASN A 78 16.60 1.74 23.20
CA ASN A 78 17.05 2.08 24.54
C ASN A 78 18.32 1.32 24.98
N ASP A 79 18.44 0.03 24.61
CA ASP A 79 19.68 -0.73 24.83
C ASP A 79 20.86 -0.10 24.07
N LEU A 80 20.64 0.29 22.82
CA LEU A 80 21.66 0.96 21.98
C LEU A 80 22.02 2.35 22.53
N ALA A 81 21.04 3.12 22.99
CA ALA A 81 21.28 4.41 23.63
C ALA A 81 22.19 4.27 24.87
N THR A 82 21.95 3.22 25.67
CA THR A 82 22.79 2.90 26.84
C THR A 82 24.22 2.54 26.42
N LEU A 83 24.38 1.80 25.32
CA LEU A 83 25.69 1.49 24.74
C LEU A 83 26.45 2.74 24.30
N PHE A 84 25.80 3.65 23.57
CA PHE A 84 26.43 4.92 23.17
C PHE A 84 26.80 5.78 24.39
N ALA A 85 25.94 5.85 25.41
CA ALA A 85 26.24 6.59 26.63
C ALA A 85 27.44 6.02 27.41
N ARG A 86 27.66 4.69 27.38
CA ARG A 86 28.86 4.07 27.94
C ARG A 86 30.11 4.46 27.16
N HIS A 87 30.03 4.39 25.83
CA HIS A 87 31.11 4.83 24.94
C HIS A 87 31.54 6.28 25.23
N ASP A 88 30.57 7.19 25.33
CA ASP A 88 30.85 8.62 25.58
C ASP A 88 31.52 8.89 26.93
N ARG A 89 31.32 8.00 27.92
CA ARG A 89 31.98 8.07 29.22
C ARG A 89 33.31 7.32 29.26
N GLY A 90 33.79 6.79 28.13
CA GLY A 90 35.00 5.97 28.06
C GLY A 90 34.88 4.64 28.81
N GLN A 91 33.66 4.16 29.07
CA GLN A 91 33.42 2.89 29.76
C GLN A 91 33.60 1.72 28.79
N PRO A 92 34.11 0.56 29.24
CA PRO A 92 34.14 -0.65 28.43
C PRO A 92 32.73 -1.03 27.94
N ILE A 93 32.58 -1.24 26.62
CA ILE A 93 31.29 -1.56 25.99
C ILE A 93 30.81 -2.97 26.35
N GLY A 94 31.75 -3.88 26.62
CA GLY A 94 31.46 -5.29 26.87
C GLY A 94 30.98 -6.03 25.62
N PRO A 95 30.69 -7.35 25.73
CA PRO A 95 30.06 -8.08 24.65
C PRO A 95 28.65 -7.55 24.43
N ILE A 96 28.27 -7.38 23.17
CA ILE A 96 26.93 -6.93 22.80
C ILE A 96 26.16 -8.07 22.12
N ASN A 97 24.88 -8.18 22.44
CA ASN A 97 23.98 -9.05 21.68
C ASN A 97 23.81 -8.49 20.27
N ARG A 98 23.55 -9.38 19.30
CA ARG A 98 23.31 -9.01 17.91
C ARG A 98 22.25 -7.92 17.83
N VAL A 99 22.54 -6.81 17.14
CA VAL A 99 21.68 -5.62 17.01
C VAL A 99 20.26 -5.99 16.61
N GLY A 100 20.12 -6.95 15.68
CA GLY A 100 18.82 -7.39 15.18
C GLY A 100 18.17 -6.34 14.29
N ARG A 101 16.99 -6.62 13.73
CA ARG A 101 16.26 -5.67 12.88
C ARG A 101 14.75 -5.87 13.02
N PRO A 102 13.93 -4.83 12.75
CA PRO A 102 12.50 -5.00 12.58
C PRO A 102 12.17 -6.05 11.51
N PHE A 103 11.05 -6.72 11.69
CA PHE A 103 10.40 -7.51 10.66
C PHE A 103 9.62 -6.59 9.71
N TYR A 104 9.89 -6.72 8.41
CA TYR A 104 9.22 -5.95 7.38
C TYR A 104 8.27 -6.88 6.61
N SER A 105 6.98 -6.57 6.63
CA SER A 105 5.98 -7.17 5.76
C SER A 105 5.71 -6.21 4.62
N PHE A 106 5.75 -6.71 3.39
CA PHE A 106 5.48 -5.90 2.21
C PHE A 106 4.15 -6.37 1.60
N GLY A 107 3.22 -5.44 1.44
CA GLY A 107 2.14 -5.52 0.47
C GLY A 107 2.58 -5.00 -0.89
N SER A 108 1.83 -5.36 -1.92
CA SER A 108 1.90 -4.81 -3.27
C SER A 108 0.51 -4.27 -3.63
N ALA A 109 0.44 -3.25 -4.48
CA ALA A 109 -0.80 -2.63 -4.95
C ALA A 109 -1.16 -2.99 -6.42
N PRO A 110 -1.06 -4.26 -6.87
CA PRO A 110 -1.23 -4.60 -8.28
C PRO A 110 -2.64 -4.26 -8.78
N SER A 111 -3.67 -4.33 -7.92
CA SER A 111 -5.04 -4.12 -8.37
C SER A 111 -5.35 -2.65 -8.67
N TRP A 112 -4.69 -1.69 -8.02
CA TRP A 112 -4.89 -0.26 -8.31
C TRP A 112 -4.35 0.10 -9.68
N GLU A 113 -3.10 -0.27 -9.96
CA GLU A 113 -2.45 0.01 -11.25
C GLU A 113 -3.19 -0.65 -12.41
N VAL A 114 -3.63 -1.90 -12.24
CA VAL A 114 -4.45 -2.62 -13.23
C VAL A 114 -5.77 -1.89 -13.46
N ALA A 115 -6.47 -1.48 -12.40
CA ALA A 115 -7.76 -0.80 -12.51
C ALA A 115 -7.66 0.64 -13.10
N VAL A 116 -6.50 1.30 -12.96
CA VAL A 116 -6.21 2.55 -13.65
C VAL A 116 -5.97 2.28 -15.13
N ALA A 117 -5.14 1.27 -15.45
CA ALA A 117 -4.76 0.95 -16.82
C ALA A 117 -5.94 0.45 -17.67
N ASP A 118 -6.86 -0.32 -17.08
CA ASP A 118 -8.05 -0.84 -17.77
C ASP A 118 -9.23 0.14 -17.80
N GLY A 119 -9.11 1.30 -17.13
CA GLY A 119 -10.15 2.33 -17.08
C GLY A 119 -11.28 2.08 -16.07
N SER A 120 -11.23 1.00 -15.29
CA SER A 120 -12.23 0.67 -14.26
C SER A 120 -12.35 1.77 -13.20
N VAL A 121 -11.22 2.41 -12.83
CA VAL A 121 -11.22 3.53 -11.87
C VAL A 121 -12.06 4.71 -12.35
N ALA A 122 -12.10 4.99 -13.66
CA ALA A 122 -12.87 6.10 -14.22
C ALA A 122 -14.39 5.91 -14.04
N ARG A 123 -14.85 4.66 -13.87
CA ARG A 123 -16.27 4.31 -13.66
C ARG A 123 -16.72 4.41 -12.20
N LEU A 124 -15.78 4.53 -11.26
CA LEU A 124 -16.10 4.71 -9.84
C LEU A 124 -16.71 6.08 -9.56
N SER A 125 -17.43 6.21 -8.45
CA SER A 125 -17.76 7.53 -7.92
C SER A 125 -16.50 8.27 -7.48
N PHE A 126 -16.56 9.61 -7.43
CA PHE A 126 -15.44 10.42 -6.97
C PHE A 126 -15.00 10.05 -5.54
N ASP A 127 -15.95 9.83 -4.62
CA ASP A 127 -15.68 9.41 -3.25
C ASP A 127 -14.94 8.06 -3.17
N GLN A 128 -15.35 7.07 -3.97
CA GLN A 128 -14.66 5.79 -4.03
C GLN A 128 -13.24 5.93 -4.58
N ARG A 129 -13.04 6.71 -5.65
CA ARG A 129 -11.70 6.97 -6.19
C ARG A 129 -10.80 7.60 -5.14
N GLN A 130 -11.29 8.62 -4.44
CA GLN A 130 -10.52 9.33 -3.42
C GLN A 130 -10.13 8.41 -2.27
N LYS A 131 -11.03 7.52 -1.82
CA LYS A 131 -10.71 6.56 -0.75
C LYS A 131 -9.58 5.62 -1.14
N PHE A 132 -9.65 5.01 -2.33
CA PHE A 132 -8.59 4.13 -2.79
C PHE A 132 -7.29 4.89 -3.04
N ALA A 133 -7.33 6.03 -3.72
CA ALA A 133 -6.14 6.87 -3.94
C ALA A 133 -5.45 7.22 -2.61
N ASN A 134 -6.19 7.72 -1.62
CA ASN A 134 -5.64 8.02 -0.30
C ASN A 134 -5.02 6.80 0.37
N ALA A 135 -5.65 5.62 0.27
CA ALA A 135 -5.14 4.41 0.90
C ALA A 135 -3.79 3.99 0.29
N PHE A 136 -3.71 3.96 -1.04
CA PHE A 136 -2.49 3.60 -1.75
C PHE A 136 -1.39 4.65 -1.57
N ASP A 137 -1.71 5.94 -1.57
CA ASP A 137 -0.75 7.02 -1.30
C ASP A 137 -0.17 6.90 0.13
N ILE A 138 -1.01 6.59 1.12
CA ILE A 138 -0.57 6.36 2.50
C ILE A 138 0.35 5.16 2.58
N TYR A 139 0.00 4.06 1.90
CA TYR A 139 0.83 2.86 1.92
C TYR A 139 2.17 3.09 1.21
N GLU A 140 2.19 3.83 0.09
CA GLU A 140 3.43 4.20 -0.59
C GLU A 140 4.35 5.02 0.34
N ALA A 141 3.81 6.05 0.99
CA ALA A 141 4.56 6.84 1.97
C ALA A 141 5.06 5.99 3.16
N PHE A 142 4.25 5.06 3.64
CA PHE A 142 4.65 4.10 4.67
C PHE A 142 5.77 3.16 4.19
N ALA A 143 5.66 2.64 2.98
CA ALA A 143 6.63 1.73 2.39
C ALA A 143 7.99 2.41 2.18
N GLU A 144 7.98 3.65 1.71
CA GLU A 144 9.19 4.48 1.59
C GLU A 144 9.87 4.66 2.95
N GLN A 145 9.11 5.06 3.98
CA GLN A 145 9.64 5.18 5.34
C GLN A 145 10.19 3.85 5.88
N MET A 146 9.53 2.73 5.60
CA MET A 146 10.03 1.41 6.00
C MET A 146 11.34 1.04 5.29
N TRP A 147 11.53 1.42 4.03
CA TRP A 147 12.78 1.18 3.32
C TRP A 147 13.94 1.98 3.90
N GLU A 148 13.72 3.24 4.27
CA GLU A 148 14.74 4.05 4.94
C GLU A 148 15.04 3.56 6.37
N GLU A 149 14.00 3.18 7.14
CA GLU A 149 14.19 2.51 8.43
C GLU A 149 15.04 1.25 8.26
N LYS A 150 14.74 0.41 7.28
CA LYS A 150 15.49 -0.81 6.99
C LYS A 150 16.97 -0.53 6.73
N ARG A 151 17.29 0.53 5.97
CA ARG A 151 18.68 0.94 5.73
C ARG A 151 19.37 1.39 7.02
N ALA A 152 18.71 2.19 7.85
CA ALA A 152 19.25 2.60 9.16
C ALA A 152 19.56 1.39 10.07
N TRP A 153 18.64 0.42 10.15
CA TRP A 153 18.87 -0.82 10.92
C TRP A 153 19.94 -1.73 10.33
N GLN A 154 20.10 -1.73 9.00
CA GLN A 154 21.20 -2.44 8.33
C GLN A 154 22.56 -1.80 8.67
N GLN A 155 22.65 -0.47 8.63
CA GLN A 155 23.85 0.24 9.05
C GLN A 155 24.17 -0.07 10.51
N LEU A 156 23.18 -0.02 11.42
CA LEU A 156 23.37 -0.38 12.83
C LEU A 156 23.96 -1.78 13.05
N GLN A 157 23.83 -2.72 12.10
CA GLN A 157 24.45 -4.05 12.22
C GLN A 157 25.97 -3.99 12.35
N MET A 158 26.63 -2.90 11.95
CA MET A 158 28.07 -2.75 12.18
C MET A 158 28.43 -2.92 13.65
N LEU A 159 27.56 -2.53 14.58
CA LEU A 159 27.81 -2.66 16.02
C LEU A 159 28.05 -4.12 16.43
N ASN A 160 27.58 -5.11 15.66
CA ASN A 160 27.91 -6.53 15.89
C ASN A 160 29.43 -6.81 15.87
N HIS A 161 30.24 -5.89 15.36
CA HIS A 161 31.70 -5.95 15.30
C HIS A 161 32.35 -4.77 16.06
N VAL A 162 31.73 -4.28 17.14
CA VAL A 162 32.18 -3.11 17.90
C VAL A 162 33.64 -3.19 18.38
N ALA A 163 34.19 -4.39 18.56
CA ALA A 163 35.58 -4.59 18.97
C ALA A 163 36.61 -4.07 17.95
N SER A 164 36.24 -3.92 16.67
CA SER A 164 37.10 -3.41 15.60
C SER A 164 36.79 -1.98 15.18
N PHE A 165 35.97 -1.24 15.95
CA PHE A 165 35.55 0.10 15.56
C PHE A 165 36.67 1.12 15.65
N THR A 166 36.76 1.92 14.61
CA THR A 166 37.46 3.20 14.58
C THR A 166 36.56 4.33 15.10
N PRO A 167 37.09 5.52 15.39
CA PRO A 167 36.27 6.69 15.73
C PRO A 167 35.26 7.09 14.64
N ALA A 168 35.57 6.79 13.37
CA ALA A 168 34.66 7.04 12.25
C ALA A 168 33.44 6.11 12.31
N ASP A 169 33.66 4.81 12.60
CA ASP A 169 32.58 3.82 12.72
C ASP A 169 31.59 4.18 13.84
N TRP A 170 32.10 4.70 14.96
CA TRP A 170 31.25 5.22 16.04
C TRP A 170 30.36 6.38 15.61
N SER A 171 30.89 7.27 14.77
CA SER A 171 30.14 8.42 14.26
C SER A 171 29.05 7.96 13.28
N GLU A 172 29.37 7.01 12.39
CA GLU A 172 28.41 6.42 11.45
C GLU A 172 27.30 5.65 12.18
N ALA A 173 27.67 4.80 13.14
CA ALA A 173 26.70 4.06 13.96
C ALA A 173 25.77 5.00 14.74
N ARG A 174 26.28 6.14 15.22
CA ARG A 174 25.48 7.16 15.91
C ARG A 174 24.48 7.83 14.96
N LEU A 175 24.88 8.14 13.73
CA LEU A 175 23.96 8.68 12.72
C LEU A 175 22.85 7.68 12.41
N ALA A 176 23.20 6.41 12.18
CA ALA A 176 22.23 5.35 11.93
C ALA A 176 21.26 5.16 13.12
N PHE A 177 21.74 5.29 14.36
CA PHE A 177 20.92 5.25 15.57
C PHE A 177 19.93 6.41 15.63
N ILE A 178 20.39 7.63 15.35
CA ILE A 178 19.53 8.83 15.34
C ILE A 178 18.41 8.65 14.30
N LEU A 179 18.75 8.20 13.09
CA LEU A 179 17.77 7.95 12.02
C LEU A 179 16.75 6.88 12.45
N ALA A 180 17.22 5.75 12.99
CA ALA A 180 16.32 4.68 13.45
C ALA A 180 15.36 5.16 14.57
N ASN A 181 15.86 6.00 15.48
CA ASN A 181 15.04 6.58 16.55
C ASN A 181 14.04 7.62 16.02
N ASP A 182 14.43 8.41 15.01
CA ASP A 182 13.55 9.36 14.34
C ASP A 182 12.41 8.64 13.61
N PHE A 183 12.70 7.58 12.85
CA PHE A 183 11.66 6.75 12.21
C PHE A 183 10.70 6.13 13.22
N GLN A 184 11.20 5.59 14.33
CA GLN A 184 10.35 5.04 15.38
C GLN A 184 9.45 6.12 16.00
N THR A 185 9.96 7.34 16.19
CA THR A 185 9.18 8.48 16.69
C THR A 185 8.11 8.90 15.69
N SER A 186 8.48 9.02 14.41
CA SER A 186 7.55 9.33 13.31
C SER A 186 6.43 8.29 13.24
N PHE A 187 6.76 7.00 13.21
CA PHE A 187 5.78 5.92 13.17
C PHE A 187 4.84 5.89 14.37
N ARG A 188 5.29 6.29 15.57
CA ARG A 188 4.40 6.40 16.73
C ARG A 188 3.28 7.44 16.53
N ILE A 189 3.57 8.48 15.74
CA ILE A 189 2.63 9.58 15.46
C ILE A 189 1.76 9.23 14.24
N THR A 190 2.37 8.76 13.15
CA THR A 190 1.70 8.61 11.84
C THR A 190 0.91 7.32 11.71
N ILE A 191 1.37 6.19 12.25
CA ILE A 191 0.70 4.90 12.07
C ILE A 191 -0.76 4.91 12.57
N PRO A 192 -1.10 5.46 13.74
CA PRO A 192 -2.50 5.53 14.18
C PRO A 192 -3.40 6.28 13.18
N GLN A 193 -2.88 7.32 12.53
CA GLN A 193 -3.59 8.07 11.49
C GLN A 193 -3.76 7.21 10.24
N TYR A 194 -2.69 6.57 9.75
CA TYR A 194 -2.77 5.66 8.61
C TYR A 194 -3.80 4.56 8.85
N LEU A 195 -3.77 3.91 10.02
CA LEU A 195 -4.72 2.86 10.38
C LEU A 195 -6.16 3.33 10.45
N ALA A 196 -6.42 4.61 10.71
CA ALA A 196 -7.78 5.17 10.72
C ALA A 196 -8.35 5.24 9.30
N GLU A 197 -7.55 5.65 8.32
CA GLU A 197 -7.95 5.74 6.90
C GLU A 197 -8.30 4.35 6.32
N PHE A 198 -7.55 3.31 6.69
CA PHE A 198 -7.84 1.95 6.24
C PHE A 198 -9.10 1.30 6.87
N ARG A 199 -9.75 1.93 7.85
CA ARG A 199 -10.97 1.37 8.48
C ARG A 199 -12.14 1.31 7.51
N VAL A 200 -12.16 2.16 6.49
CA VAL A 200 -13.24 2.22 5.50
C VAL A 200 -13.36 0.93 4.67
N PHE A 201 -12.28 0.16 4.56
CA PHE A 201 -12.22 -1.07 3.77
C PHE A 201 -12.59 -2.33 4.57
N GLY A 202 -12.79 -2.21 5.89
CA GLY A 202 -13.38 -3.30 6.68
C GLY A 202 -13.09 -3.24 8.17
N PRO A 203 -14.01 -3.77 9.00
CA PRO A 203 -13.79 -3.89 10.45
C PRO A 203 -12.73 -4.94 10.81
N GLY A 204 -12.42 -5.88 9.91
CA GLY A 204 -11.80 -7.18 10.21
C GLY A 204 -10.27 -7.30 10.15
N GLY A 205 -9.51 -6.22 10.13
CA GLY A 205 -8.07 -6.33 10.42
C GLY A 205 -7.87 -6.75 11.87
N PRO A 206 -6.81 -7.51 12.22
CA PRO A 206 -6.54 -7.88 13.61
C PRO A 206 -6.58 -6.61 14.46
N GLU A 207 -7.53 -6.53 15.40
CA GLU A 207 -7.68 -5.37 16.26
C GLU A 207 -6.32 -5.09 16.90
N ALA A 208 -5.81 -3.87 16.70
CA ALA A 208 -4.54 -3.44 17.29
C ALA A 208 -4.53 -3.49 18.83
N GLN A 209 -5.68 -3.80 19.46
CA GLN A 209 -5.90 -3.79 20.90
C GLN A 209 -6.13 -5.18 21.52
N GLY A 210 -6.20 -6.26 20.74
CA GLY A 210 -6.46 -7.61 21.27
C GLY A 210 -5.18 -8.36 21.70
N ASN A 211 -4.74 -8.17 22.95
CA ASN A 211 -3.63 -8.86 23.62
C ASN A 211 -2.20 -8.57 23.11
N ALA A 212 -1.46 -7.79 23.89
CA ALA A 212 -0.02 -7.54 23.81
C ALA A 212 0.88 -8.79 24.00
N GLN A 213 0.31 -10.00 23.91
CA GLN A 213 0.96 -11.29 24.15
C GLN A 213 0.44 -12.40 23.20
N ASN A 214 -0.02 -12.06 21.99
CA ASN A 214 -0.26 -13.09 21.00
C ASN A 214 1.10 -13.71 20.59
N ARG A 215 1.17 -15.03 20.39
CA ARG A 215 2.35 -15.72 19.84
C ARG A 215 2.97 -14.95 18.67
N PHE A 216 2.12 -14.38 17.83
CA PHE A 216 2.50 -13.53 16.71
C PHE A 216 3.41 -12.36 17.11
N THR A 217 3.09 -11.58 18.16
CA THR A 217 3.92 -10.46 18.59
C THR A 217 5.27 -10.93 19.12
N THR A 218 5.30 -12.07 19.81
CA THR A 218 6.56 -12.67 20.28
C THR A 218 7.45 -13.07 19.10
N GLU A 219 6.89 -13.71 18.06
CA GLU A 219 7.61 -14.04 16.84
C GLU A 219 8.12 -12.79 16.11
N LEU A 220 7.32 -11.72 16.04
CA LEU A 220 7.72 -10.45 15.42
C LEU A 220 8.90 -9.77 16.12
N CYS A 221 9.07 -9.99 17.43
CA CYS A 221 10.15 -9.38 18.20
C CYS A 221 11.44 -10.21 18.19
N LYS A 222 11.39 -11.50 17.85
CA LYS A 222 12.59 -12.38 17.83
C LYS A 222 13.76 -11.80 17.02
N PRO A 223 13.55 -11.23 15.82
CA PRO A 223 14.65 -10.70 15.01
C PRO A 223 15.42 -9.55 15.67
N LEU A 224 14.83 -8.84 16.65
CA LEU A 224 15.48 -7.74 17.39
C LEU A 224 16.32 -8.23 18.58
N PHE A 225 16.08 -9.46 19.06
CA PHE A 225 16.70 -10.01 20.26
C PHE A 225 17.36 -11.38 20.05
N ALA A 226 17.63 -11.75 18.80
CA ALA A 226 18.36 -12.98 18.51
C ALA A 226 19.74 -12.93 19.20
N THR A 227 20.01 -13.90 20.06
CA THR A 227 21.36 -14.12 20.58
C THR A 227 22.28 -14.47 19.42
N ALA A 228 23.54 -14.03 19.46
CA ALA A 228 24.53 -14.50 18.50
C ALA A 228 24.55 -16.03 18.56
N SER A 229 24.33 -16.70 17.42
CA SER A 229 24.61 -18.14 17.34
C SER A 229 26.11 -18.33 17.63
N PRO A 230 26.47 -19.27 18.51
CA PRO A 230 27.86 -19.55 18.86
C PRO A 230 28.71 -19.94 17.64
#